data_AF-A9P912-F1
#
_entry.id   AF-A9P912-F1
#
_cell.length_a   1.000
_cell.length_b   1.000
_cell.length_c   1.000
_cell.angle_alpha   90.00
_cell.angle_beta   90.00
_cell.angle_gamma   90.00
#
_symmetry.space_group_name_H-M   'P 1'
#
loop_
_entity.id
_entity.type
_entity.pdbx_description
1 polymer ?
#
loop_
_entity_poly.entity_id
_entity_poly.type
_entity_poly.pdbx_seq_one_letter_code
_entity_poly.pdbx_strand_id
1 'polypeptide(L)'
;MGLDGNSKAGITGTINQKKSETEVPNLTGKVHLLPCCIKYDGPSAVSHYFKPKPTGVEVEEMKVEEAHFRGRKLQGATLPIPNGYSGFVIGKKSPGKRKASDMSEQNSNTWEITAKFENITYWNHDSLPSKVDAFVRSLHWLSVAEALHKPAAAEDLASASIALEKKR
;
A
#
# COMPACT_ATOMS: atom_id res chain seq x y z
N MET A 1 15.37 23.63 39.88
CA MET A 1 14.49 23.98 38.75
C MET A 1 14.18 22.70 38.01
N GLY A 2 12.99 22.15 38.23
CA GLY A 2 12.55 20.92 37.58
C GLY A 2 12.31 21.15 36.10
N LEU A 3 12.85 20.28 35.26
CA LEU A 3 12.49 20.20 33.85
C LEU A 3 11.30 19.26 33.75
N ASP A 4 10.09 19.84 33.79
CA ASP A 4 8.86 19.15 33.41
C ASP A 4 8.87 18.97 31.88
N GLY A 5 9.61 17.96 31.42
CA GLY A 5 9.58 17.48 30.06
C GLY A 5 8.29 16.70 29.81
N ASN A 6 7.17 17.40 29.62
CA ASN A 6 5.94 16.79 29.11
C ASN A 6 6.13 16.42 27.63
N SER A 7 6.87 15.34 27.37
CA SER A 7 6.88 14.70 26.06
C SER A 7 5.49 14.10 25.87
N LYS A 8 4.68 14.70 24.98
CA LYS A 8 3.42 14.09 24.52
C LYS A 8 3.76 12.69 23.99
N ALA A 9 3.48 11.67 24.79
CA ALA A 9 3.66 10.28 24.39
C ALA A 9 2.91 10.04 23.07
N GLY A 10 3.58 9.41 22.11
CA GLY A 10 2.94 9.05 20.84
C GLY A 10 1.71 8.17 21.07
N ILE A 11 0.75 8.24 20.15
CA ILE A 11 -0.46 7.41 20.22
C ILE A 11 -0.10 6.01 19.70
N THR A 12 -0.05 5.01 20.58
CA THR A 12 0.14 3.60 20.20
C THR A 12 -1.15 3.06 19.57
N GLY A 13 -1.02 2.31 18.47
CA GLY A 13 -2.13 1.62 17.80
C GLY A 13 -1.77 0.18 17.48
N THR A 14 -2.77 -0.70 17.39
CA THR A 14 -2.59 -2.12 17.05
C THR A 14 -3.44 -2.50 15.86
N ILE A 15 -2.88 -3.33 14.97
CA ILE A 15 -3.59 -3.94 13.84
C ILE A 15 -3.81 -5.42 14.19
N ASN A 16 -5.07 -5.83 14.29
CA ASN A 16 -5.40 -7.23 14.54
C ASN A 16 -5.42 -8.01 13.22
N GLN A 17 -4.40 -8.84 12.98
CA GLN A 17 -4.33 -9.75 11.83
C GLN A 17 -5.11 -11.06 12.02
N LYS A 18 -5.85 -11.22 13.14
CA LYS A 18 -6.52 -12.49 13.52
C LYS A 18 -7.80 -12.80 12.74
N LYS A 19 -8.37 -11.88 11.95
CA LYS A 19 -9.38 -12.25 10.95
C LYS A 19 -8.64 -13.09 9.92
N SER A 20 -8.92 -14.39 9.89
CA SER A 20 -8.29 -15.32 8.96
C SER A 20 -8.36 -14.76 7.54
N GLU A 21 -7.33 -15.02 6.73
CA GLU A 21 -7.25 -14.63 5.32
C GLU A 21 -8.47 -15.04 4.48
N THR A 22 -9.36 -15.88 5.04
CA THR A 22 -10.55 -16.46 4.45
C THR A 22 -11.82 -15.61 4.61
N GLU A 23 -11.87 -14.61 5.51
CA GLU A 23 -13.14 -13.89 5.82
C GLU A 23 -13.28 -12.48 5.22
N VAL A 24 -12.21 -11.89 4.67
CA VAL A 24 -12.25 -10.52 4.13
C VAL A 24 -12.41 -10.51 2.61
N PRO A 25 -13.15 -9.54 2.03
CA PRO A 25 -13.30 -9.39 0.59
C PRO A 25 -11.97 -9.36 -0.16
N ASN A 26 -11.92 -10.07 -1.30
CA ASN A 26 -10.84 -9.97 -2.27
C ASN A 26 -11.18 -8.90 -3.32
N LEU A 27 -10.33 -7.87 -3.40
CA LEU A 27 -10.42 -6.73 -4.32
C LEU A 27 -9.39 -6.80 -5.46
N THR A 28 -8.73 -7.94 -5.70
CA THR A 28 -7.88 -8.16 -6.88
C THR A 28 -8.63 -7.75 -8.15
N GLY A 29 -8.01 -6.89 -8.95
CA GLY A 29 -8.57 -6.30 -10.17
C GLY A 29 -9.54 -5.13 -9.95
N LYS A 30 -9.72 -4.65 -8.71
CA LYS A 30 -10.70 -3.59 -8.36
C LYS A 30 -10.07 -2.40 -7.64
N VAL A 31 -8.76 -2.39 -7.45
CA VAL A 31 -8.02 -1.31 -6.79
C VAL A 31 -7.42 -0.40 -7.86
N HIS A 32 -7.77 0.88 -7.82
CA HIS A 32 -7.37 1.86 -8.83
C HIS A 32 -6.66 3.05 -8.19
N LEU A 33 -5.45 3.37 -8.66
CA LEU A 33 -4.75 4.61 -8.33
C LEU A 33 -4.97 5.63 -9.44
N LEU A 34 -5.80 6.64 -9.18
CA LEU A 34 -6.12 7.70 -10.15
C LEU A 34 -5.10 8.85 -10.09
N PRO A 35 -4.82 9.54 -11.21
CA PRO A 35 -3.89 10.66 -11.26
C PRO A 35 -4.57 11.97 -10.82
N CYS A 36 -5.40 11.90 -9.78
CA CYS A 36 -6.12 13.05 -9.25
C CYS A 36 -6.55 12.83 -7.79
N CYS A 37 -6.84 13.93 -7.10
CA CYS A 37 -7.41 13.89 -5.76
C CYS A 37 -8.94 14.01 -5.84
N ILE A 38 -9.65 13.05 -5.24
CA ILE A 38 -11.09 13.11 -5.04
C ILE A 38 -11.33 13.53 -3.59
N LYS A 39 -11.97 14.68 -3.37
CA LYS A 39 -12.23 15.21 -2.02
C LYS A 39 -13.27 14.38 -1.24
N TYR A 40 -14.14 13.67 -1.94
CA TYR A 40 -15.16 12.83 -1.33
C TYR A 40 -14.55 11.49 -0.91
N ASP A 41 -14.70 11.15 0.37
CA ASP A 41 -14.31 9.86 0.95
C ASP A 41 -15.58 9.12 1.41
N GLY A 42 -15.95 8.07 0.69
CA GLY A 42 -17.17 7.32 0.94
C GLY A 42 -17.56 6.38 -0.22
N PRO A 43 -18.70 5.66 -0.09
CA PRO A 43 -19.16 4.73 -1.11
C PRO A 43 -19.40 5.40 -2.47
N SER A 44 -19.01 4.71 -3.55
CA SER A 44 -19.19 5.17 -4.92
C SER A 44 -19.51 4.00 -5.84
N ALA A 45 -20.34 4.24 -6.86
CA ALA A 45 -20.75 3.23 -7.84
C ALA A 45 -19.67 2.98 -8.91
N VAL A 46 -18.45 2.62 -8.48
CA VAL A 46 -17.27 2.47 -9.34
C VAL A 46 -17.54 1.51 -10.49
N SER A 47 -18.08 0.32 -10.22
CA SER A 47 -18.37 -0.70 -11.25
C SER A 47 -19.41 -0.27 -12.29
N HIS A 48 -20.28 0.69 -11.95
CA HIS A 48 -21.28 1.21 -12.87
C HIS A 48 -20.69 2.21 -13.86
N TYR A 49 -19.77 3.07 -13.40
CA TYR A 49 -19.27 4.20 -14.19
C TYR A 49 -17.83 4.05 -14.70
N PHE A 50 -16.95 3.42 -13.93
CA PHE A 50 -15.54 3.26 -14.29
C PHE A 50 -15.32 1.86 -14.86
N LYS A 51 -15.20 1.78 -16.19
CA LYS A 51 -15.07 0.52 -16.94
C LYS A 51 -13.81 0.54 -17.79
N PRO A 52 -12.65 0.18 -17.20
CA PRO A 52 -11.41 -0.05 -17.95
C PRO A 52 -11.62 -1.02 -19.11
N LYS A 53 -10.98 -0.73 -20.24
CA LYS A 53 -10.99 -1.60 -21.42
C LYS A 53 -9.56 -1.89 -21.85
N PRO A 54 -9.22 -3.14 -22.20
CA PRO A 54 -7.92 -3.42 -22.80
C PRO A 54 -7.83 -2.72 -24.16
N THR A 55 -6.69 -2.10 -24.43
CA THR A 55 -6.44 -1.41 -25.71
C THR A 55 -5.82 -2.32 -26.76
N GLY A 56 -5.28 -3.48 -26.35
CA GLY A 56 -4.45 -4.34 -27.19
C GLY A 56 -3.01 -3.83 -27.39
N VAL A 57 -2.69 -2.65 -26.83
CA VAL A 57 -1.34 -2.09 -26.83
C VAL A 57 -0.56 -2.62 -25.63
N GLU A 58 0.71 -2.94 -25.84
CA GLU A 58 1.66 -3.33 -24.81
C GLU A 58 2.88 -2.41 -24.86
N VAL A 59 3.27 -1.86 -23.72
CA VAL A 59 4.40 -0.93 -23.58
C VAL A 59 5.25 -1.40 -22.42
N GLU A 60 6.55 -1.61 -22.65
CA GLU A 60 7.49 -2.04 -21.61
C GLU A 60 6.99 -3.26 -20.79
N GLU A 61 6.41 -4.26 -21.49
CA GLU A 61 5.81 -5.49 -20.90
C GLU A 61 4.55 -5.23 -20.04
N MET A 62 3.97 -4.04 -20.16
CA MET A 62 2.72 -3.67 -19.51
C MET A 62 1.58 -3.63 -20.52
N LYS A 63 0.53 -4.41 -20.27
CA LYS A 63 -0.72 -4.35 -21.05
C LYS A 63 -1.46 -3.06 -20.71
N VAL A 64 -1.74 -2.25 -21.73
CA VAL A 64 -2.35 -0.95 -21.56
C VAL A 64 -3.88 -1.08 -21.53
N GLU A 65 -4.48 -0.53 -20.49
CA GLU A 65 -5.91 -0.35 -20.34
C GLU A 65 -6.27 1.14 -20.53
N GLU A 66 -7.46 1.39 -21.04
CA GLU A 66 -8.02 2.73 -21.19
C GLU A 66 -9.33 2.87 -20.40
N ALA A 67 -9.47 3.99 -19.71
CA ALA A 67 -10.70 4.38 -19.03
C ALA A 67 -10.91 5.89 -19.15
N HIS A 68 -12.10 6.35 -18.79
CA HIS A 68 -12.40 7.78 -18.75
C HIS A 68 -12.93 8.14 -17.38
N PHE A 69 -12.40 9.22 -16.80
CA PHE A 69 -12.89 9.77 -15.54
C PHE A 69 -13.18 11.25 -15.72
N ARG A 70 -14.44 11.66 -15.47
CA ARG A 70 -14.89 13.06 -15.64
C ARG A 70 -14.57 13.63 -17.04
N GLY A 71 -14.71 12.81 -18.08
CA GLY A 71 -14.44 13.19 -19.47
C GLY A 71 -12.96 13.25 -19.85
N ARG A 72 -12.04 12.88 -18.95
CA ARG A 72 -10.60 12.83 -19.23
C ARG A 72 -10.17 11.40 -19.52
N LYS A 73 -9.40 11.22 -20.59
CA LYS A 73 -8.79 9.94 -20.96
C LYS A 73 -7.71 9.57 -19.95
N LEU A 74 -7.77 8.33 -19.49
CA LEU A 74 -6.76 7.71 -18.64
C LEU A 74 -6.19 6.50 -19.36
N GLN A 75 -4.87 6.35 -19.29
CA GLN A 75 -4.19 5.14 -19.72
C GLN A 75 -3.50 4.51 -18.51
N GLY A 76 -3.67 3.22 -18.31
CA GLY A 76 -3.23 2.55 -17.11
C GLY A 76 -2.67 1.17 -17.38
N ALA A 77 -2.00 0.64 -16.37
CA ALA A 77 -1.49 -0.73 -16.36
C ALA A 77 -1.73 -1.35 -14.99
N THR A 78 -2.04 -2.65 -15.00
CA THR A 78 -2.23 -3.44 -13.78
C THR A 78 -0.91 -4.06 -13.37
N LEU A 79 -0.43 -3.69 -12.17
CA LEU A 79 0.80 -4.21 -11.59
C LEU A 79 0.49 -5.20 -10.47
N PRO A 80 1.12 -6.39 -10.47
CA PRO A 80 1.01 -7.31 -9.34
C PRO A 80 1.74 -6.75 -8.11
N ILE A 81 1.29 -7.14 -6.92
CA ILE A 81 2.05 -6.91 -5.71
C ILE A 81 3.35 -7.73 -5.77
N PRO A 82 4.53 -7.14 -5.47
CA PRO A 82 5.80 -7.86 -5.54
C PRO A 82 5.83 -9.11 -4.66
N ASN A 83 6.57 -10.12 -5.11
CA ASN A 83 6.73 -11.38 -4.38
C ASN A 83 7.23 -11.14 -2.95
N GLY A 84 6.68 -11.87 -1.99
CA GLY A 84 6.98 -11.69 -0.56
C GLY A 84 6.15 -10.60 0.13
N TYR A 85 5.30 -9.88 -0.61
CA TYR A 85 4.42 -8.84 -0.08
C TYR A 85 2.95 -9.16 -0.33
N SER A 86 2.07 -8.56 0.50
CA SER A 86 0.62 -8.72 0.42
C SER A 86 -0.07 -7.36 0.47
N GLY A 87 -1.11 -7.18 -0.35
CA GLY A 87 -1.93 -5.97 -0.36
C GLY A 87 -3.13 -6.07 0.60
N PHE A 88 -3.27 -5.10 1.50
CA PHE A 88 -4.38 -5.02 2.45
C PHE A 88 -5.01 -3.63 2.47
N VAL A 89 -6.33 -3.58 2.63
CA VAL A 89 -7.06 -2.36 3.03
C VAL A 89 -7.30 -2.46 4.53
N ILE A 90 -6.95 -1.40 5.26
CA ILE A 90 -7.04 -1.36 6.72
C ILE A 90 -7.97 -0.22 7.13
N GLY A 91 -8.91 -0.50 8.01
CA GLY A 91 -9.87 0.47 8.55
C GLY A 91 -9.87 0.49 10.08
N LYS A 92 -10.25 1.63 10.66
CA LYS A 92 -10.45 1.73 12.11
C LYS A 92 -11.69 0.96 12.51
N LYS A 93 -11.60 0.15 13.56
CA LYS A 93 -12.75 -0.60 14.09
C LYS A 93 -13.81 0.39 14.60
N SER A 94 -14.96 0.48 13.93
CA SER A 94 -16.07 1.29 14.45
C SER A 94 -16.57 0.64 15.75
N PRO A 95 -16.83 1.41 16.83
CA PRO A 95 -17.59 0.90 17.95
C PRO A 95 -18.99 0.58 17.42
N GLY A 96 -19.28 -0.69 17.17
CA GLY A 96 -20.61 -1.10 16.73
C GLY A 96 -21.66 -0.62 17.75
N LYS A 97 -22.91 -0.47 17.28
CA LYS A 97 -24.11 -0.29 18.13
C LYS A 97 -24.23 -1.46 19.12
N ARG A 98 -23.42 -1.49 20.18
CA ARG A 98 -23.61 -2.34 21.34
C ARG A 98 -24.40 -1.53 22.35
N LYS A 99 -25.46 -2.15 22.87
CA LYS A 99 -26.33 -1.58 23.90
C LYS A 99 -25.48 -1.04 25.06
N ALA A 100 -25.91 0.07 25.61
CA ALA A 100 -25.27 0.77 26.70
C ALA A 100 -25.19 -0.11 27.96
N SER A 101 -24.05 -0.78 28.14
CA SER A 101 -23.57 -1.29 29.43
C SER A 101 -22.14 -1.77 29.25
N ASP A 102 -21.20 -0.83 29.28
CA ASP A 102 -19.89 -0.96 29.93
C ASP A 102 -19.03 0.23 29.50
N MET A 103 -19.07 1.26 30.34
CA MET A 103 -18.17 2.40 30.28
C MET A 103 -16.77 1.95 30.67
N SER A 104 -15.96 1.60 29.66
CA SER A 104 -14.52 1.85 29.73
C SER A 104 -14.14 2.68 28.50
N GLU A 105 -13.98 3.98 28.73
CA GLU A 105 -13.40 4.94 27.80
C GLU A 105 -11.92 4.64 27.58
N GLN A 106 -11.61 3.52 26.95
CA GLN A 106 -10.26 3.21 26.50
C GLN A 106 -10.23 3.20 24.97
N ASN A 107 -10.08 4.43 24.44
CA ASN A 107 -9.40 4.77 23.20
C ASN A 107 -9.06 3.58 22.28
N SER A 108 -10.03 3.06 21.53
CA SER A 108 -9.81 1.91 20.65
C SER A 108 -9.07 2.36 19.38
N ASN A 109 -7.76 2.65 19.49
CA ASN A 109 -6.86 2.81 18.34
C ASN A 109 -6.51 1.44 17.73
N THR A 110 -7.56 0.65 17.50
CA THR A 110 -7.49 -0.70 16.96
C THR A 110 -7.96 -0.67 15.51
N TRP A 111 -7.12 -1.19 14.65
CA TRP A 111 -7.33 -1.28 13.22
C TRP A 111 -7.54 -2.73 12.82
N GLU A 112 -8.32 -2.95 11.77
CA GLU A 112 -8.57 -4.28 11.22
C GLU A 112 -8.41 -4.28 9.70
N ILE A 113 -8.02 -5.43 9.17
CA ILE A 113 -8.02 -5.68 7.73
C ILE A 113 -9.48 -5.76 7.28
N THR A 114 -9.84 -4.92 6.32
CA THR A 114 -11.19 -4.84 5.75
C THR A 114 -11.27 -5.47 4.35
N ALA A 115 -10.14 -5.60 3.65
CA ALA A 115 -10.04 -6.30 2.37
C ALA A 115 -8.59 -6.66 2.03
N LYS A 116 -8.41 -7.54 1.03
CA LYS A 116 -7.11 -7.91 0.46
C LYS A 116 -7.09 -7.73 -1.06
N PHE A 117 -5.92 -7.59 -1.65
CA PHE A 117 -5.74 -7.51 -3.10
C PHE A 117 -4.32 -7.96 -3.50
N GLU A 118 -4.18 -8.47 -4.72
CA GLU A 118 -2.93 -9.00 -5.26
C GLU A 118 -2.37 -8.15 -6.41
N ASN A 119 -3.11 -7.13 -6.86
CA ASN A 119 -2.68 -6.20 -7.88
C ASN A 119 -3.35 -4.81 -7.72
N ILE A 120 -2.74 -3.81 -8.34
CA ILE A 120 -3.25 -2.43 -8.40
C ILE A 120 -3.16 -1.96 -9.85
N THR A 121 -4.24 -1.38 -10.38
CA THR A 121 -4.21 -0.66 -11.66
C THR A 121 -3.91 0.80 -11.39
N TYR A 122 -2.77 1.30 -11.88
CA TYR A 122 -2.46 2.72 -11.83
C TYR A 122 -2.81 3.39 -13.14
N TRP A 123 -3.16 4.67 -13.09
CA TRP A 123 -3.66 5.44 -14.22
C TRP A 123 -2.86 6.73 -14.38
N ASN A 124 -2.46 7.02 -15.61
CA ASN A 124 -1.88 8.28 -16.04
C ASN A 124 -2.90 9.09 -16.85
N HIS A 125 -2.75 10.41 -16.86
CA HIS A 125 -3.61 11.29 -17.65
C HIS A 125 -3.04 11.47 -19.06
N ASP A 126 -3.70 10.88 -20.05
CA ASP A 126 -3.37 10.97 -21.48
C ASP A 126 -1.91 10.63 -21.84
N SER A 127 -1.25 9.79 -21.02
CA SER A 127 0.09 9.30 -21.29
C SER A 127 0.16 7.80 -21.02
N LEU A 128 0.94 7.09 -21.83
CA LEU A 128 1.12 5.66 -21.67
C LEU A 128 1.79 5.32 -20.32
N PRO A 129 1.47 4.17 -19.72
CA PRO A 129 2.24 3.58 -18.62
C PRO A 129 3.73 3.44 -18.96
N SER A 130 4.64 3.66 -18.00
CA SER A 130 6.09 3.46 -18.18
C SER A 130 6.78 3.01 -16.88
N LYS A 131 7.89 2.28 -17.00
CA LYS A 131 8.72 1.81 -15.86
C LYS A 131 9.32 2.96 -15.04
N VAL A 132 9.38 4.18 -15.58
CA VAL A 132 9.86 5.37 -14.85
C VAL A 132 8.77 6.10 -14.07
N ASP A 133 7.50 5.68 -14.19
CA ASP A 133 6.40 6.28 -13.44
C ASP A 133 6.63 6.16 -11.93
N ALA A 134 6.27 7.22 -11.20
CA ALA A 134 6.56 7.32 -9.77
C ALA A 134 6.00 6.15 -8.96
N PHE A 135 4.80 5.68 -9.31
CA PHE A 135 4.19 4.53 -8.66
C PHE A 135 4.96 3.23 -8.92
N VAL A 136 5.35 2.96 -10.18
CA VAL A 136 6.17 1.78 -10.52
C VAL A 136 7.49 1.81 -9.77
N ARG A 137 8.18 2.95 -9.81
CA ARG A 137 9.46 3.14 -9.10
C ARG A 137 9.33 3.00 -7.58
N SER A 138 8.18 3.34 -7.00
CA SER A 138 7.95 3.15 -5.57
C SER A 138 7.96 1.68 -5.16
N LEU A 139 7.53 0.77 -6.04
CA LEU A 139 7.57 -0.68 -5.78
C LEU A 139 9.01 -1.21 -5.79
N HIS A 140 9.92 -0.63 -6.57
CA HIS A 140 11.34 -1.01 -6.58
C HIS A 140 12.02 -0.77 -5.22
N TRP A 141 11.50 0.16 -4.40
CA TRP A 141 12.02 0.40 -3.06
C TRP A 141 11.95 -0.86 -2.18
N LEU A 142 10.97 -1.73 -2.39
CA LEU A 142 10.80 -2.94 -1.59
C LEU A 142 12.03 -3.87 -1.69
N SER A 143 12.54 -4.10 -2.90
CA SER A 143 13.75 -4.91 -3.12
C SER A 143 15.01 -4.23 -2.57
N VAL A 144 15.10 -2.91 -2.70
CA VAL A 144 16.24 -2.14 -2.14
C VAL A 144 16.22 -2.20 -0.62
N ALA A 145 15.06 -2.03 0.01
CA ALA A 145 14.91 -2.07 1.45
C ALA A 145 15.23 -3.46 2.01
N GLU A 146 14.82 -4.53 1.32
CA GLU A 146 15.17 -5.90 1.69
C GLU A 146 16.69 -6.12 1.70
N ALA A 147 17.38 -5.72 0.63
CA ALA A 147 18.82 -5.85 0.55
C ALA A 147 19.56 -5.00 1.61
N LEU A 148 19.09 -3.77 1.85
CA LEU A 148 19.72 -2.83 2.79
C LEU A 148 19.58 -3.27 4.25
N HIS A 149 18.43 -3.80 4.63
CA HIS A 149 18.13 -4.17 6.02
C HIS A 149 18.39 -5.64 6.32
N LYS A 150 18.98 -6.39 5.39
CA LYS A 150 19.42 -7.76 5.64
C LYS A 150 20.42 -7.77 6.80
N PRO A 151 20.21 -8.55 7.88
CA PRO A 151 21.15 -8.63 8.99
C PRO A 151 22.54 -9.01 8.51
N ALA A 152 23.57 -8.29 8.95
CA ALA A 152 24.94 -8.63 8.66
C ALA A 152 25.37 -9.83 9.50
N ALA A 153 25.93 -10.85 8.84
CA ALA A 153 26.53 -11.98 9.55
C ALA A 153 27.88 -11.55 10.15
N ALA A 154 28.30 -12.17 11.25
CA ALA A 154 29.59 -11.84 11.88
C ALA A 154 30.76 -12.11 10.93
N GLU A 155 30.61 -13.09 10.06
CA GLU A 155 31.56 -13.50 9.02
C GLU A 155 31.68 -12.44 7.92
N ASP A 156 30.58 -11.78 7.55
CA ASP A 156 30.55 -10.69 6.56
C ASP A 156 31.31 -9.47 7.10
N LEU A 157 31.11 -9.15 8.38
CA LEU A 157 31.81 -8.06 9.07
C LEU A 157 33.31 -8.35 9.22
N ALA A 158 33.67 -9.58 9.59
CA ALA A 158 35.07 -10.00 9.69
C ALA A 158 35.77 -9.94 8.32
N SER A 159 35.11 -10.41 7.26
CA SER A 159 35.63 -10.37 5.89
C SER A 159 35.82 -8.94 5.39
N ALA A 160 34.87 -8.04 5.68
CA ALA A 160 34.98 -6.63 5.34
C ALA A 160 36.15 -5.95 6.07
N SER A 161 36.38 -6.27 7.35
CA SER A 161 37.50 -5.74 8.13
C SER A 161 38.85 -6.17 7.53
N ILE A 162 39.00 -7.46 7.21
CA ILE A 162 40.23 -8.00 6.61
C ILE A 162 40.51 -7.37 5.22
N ALA A 163 39.46 -7.13 4.43
CA ALA A 163 39.60 -6.49 3.11
C ALA A 163 40.02 -5.01 3.21
N LEU A 164 39.63 -4.32 4.28
CA LEU A 164 40.03 -2.94 4.59
C LEU A 164 41.49 -2.86 5.02
N GLU A 165 41.96 -3.81 5.82
CA GLU A 165 43.36 -3.89 6.25
C GLU A 165 44.32 -4.21 5.10
N LYS A 166 43.92 -5.07 4.16
CA LYS A 166 44.74 -5.39 2.96
C LYS A 166 44.84 -4.26 1.93
N LYS A 167 43.99 -3.23 2.03
CA LYS A 167 44.03 -2.05 1.16
C LYS A 167 44.86 -0.89 1.74
N ARG A 168 45.36 -1.04 2.96
CA ARG A 168 46.32 -0.13 3.59
C ARG A 168 47.74 -0.58 3.31
#